data_AF-A0A7W0LW38-F1
#
_entry.id   AF-A0A7W0LW38-F1
#
_cell.length_a   1.000
_cell.length_b   1.000
_cell.length_c   1.000
_cell.angle_alpha   90.00
_cell.angle_beta   90.00
_cell.angle_gamma   90.00
#
_symmetry.space_group_name_H-M   'P 1'
#
loop_
_entity.id
_entity.type
_entity.pdbx_description
1 polymer ?
#
loop_
_entity_poly.entity_id
_entity_poly.type
_entity_poly.pdbx_seq_one_letter_code
_entity_poly.pdbx_strand_id
1 'polypeptide(L)'
;TEGRKTALLGADETGRVGDAGFVGTLALPGGPAPLDGFNRIRVLDGQVGAYTGRWGPYTRARVVEGASEVRSVLVRDGRVAEVRDGTRAGQIDAGSFELVGRGTGARRLAGLEPGTSVGASAAAAFGGVSGTPQFAVGGVAYLVRGGQITDDGAPADLDRRGPYPRVAVGFGPGRTLLLVVADGRQATSSGFLRTIDFAQLLKDLGAEEALHLDGGGSATMVARQPSRDRVEVVNSPSDGAEATGTGGIERAVPNGIGIFYDAGGQPGRPGPNRRAGSGKFFGARFVAGFGRRRLRVRPERRARLGLYASKRARVRVAVRRRGRRRVGARFAGRIGPGAVRIRLRRRLGPGRYVLRLRARTPSGRRASDRAVLRVKRRVR
;
A
#
# COMPACT_ATOMS: atom_id res chain seq x y z
N THR A 1 -14.85 10.02 16.65
CA THR A 1 -14.74 8.68 16.02
C THR A 1 -13.31 8.21 16.12
N GLU A 2 -13.10 6.91 16.32
CA GLU A 2 -11.78 6.30 16.25
C GLU A 2 -11.13 6.63 14.90
N GLY A 3 -9.95 7.23 14.93
CA GLY A 3 -9.32 7.77 13.72
C GLY A 3 -8.88 6.64 12.77
N ARG A 4 -8.98 6.91 11.47
CA ARG A 4 -8.53 5.96 10.45
C ARG A 4 -7.02 6.03 10.32
N LYS A 5 -6.34 4.89 10.47
CA LYS A 5 -4.90 4.80 10.22
C LYS A 5 -4.59 5.25 8.78
N THR A 6 -3.71 6.21 8.64
CA THR A 6 -3.52 6.99 7.42
C THR A 6 -2.05 7.27 7.20
N ALA A 7 -1.57 7.08 5.97
CA ALA A 7 -0.27 7.54 5.54
C ALA A 7 -0.41 8.96 5.00
N LEU A 8 0.44 9.85 5.51
CA LEU A 8 0.32 11.29 5.37
C LEU A 8 1.62 11.85 4.78
N LEU A 9 1.49 12.84 3.90
CA LEU A 9 2.58 13.74 3.53
C LEU A 9 2.27 15.12 4.08
N GLY A 10 3.04 15.55 5.07
CA GLY A 10 2.91 16.88 5.67
C GLY A 10 3.33 17.99 4.70
N ALA A 11 2.95 19.24 5.00
CA ALA A 11 3.37 20.41 4.23
C ALA A 11 4.91 20.63 4.24
N ASP A 12 5.62 20.04 5.19
CA ASP A 12 7.09 20.03 5.30
C ASP A 12 7.78 18.98 4.40
N GLU A 13 7.00 18.30 3.56
CA GLU A 13 7.38 17.17 2.71
C GLU A 13 7.91 15.96 3.50
N THR A 14 7.57 15.84 4.79
CA THR A 14 7.86 14.65 5.58
C THR A 14 6.67 13.71 5.58
N GLY A 15 6.98 12.43 5.42
CA GLY A 15 5.96 11.38 5.41
C GLY A 15 5.82 10.77 6.80
N ARG A 16 4.57 10.58 7.25
CA ARG A 16 4.26 9.95 8.53
C ARG A 16 3.08 9.00 8.41
N VAL A 17 2.91 8.13 9.40
CA VAL A 17 1.66 7.40 9.58
C VAL A 17 1.03 7.85 10.89
N GLY A 18 -0.27 8.10 10.86
CA GLY A 18 -1.05 8.51 12.02
C GLY A 18 -2.53 8.33 11.78
N ASP A 19 -3.37 8.75 12.73
CA ASP A 19 -4.81 8.59 12.62
C ASP A 19 -5.46 9.84 12.01
N ALA A 20 -6.37 9.65 11.06
CA ALA A 20 -7.21 10.69 10.49
C ALA A 20 -8.61 10.63 11.14
N GLY A 21 -8.94 11.66 11.90
CA GLY A 21 -10.27 11.87 12.47
C GLY A 21 -11.19 12.62 11.52
N PHE A 22 -12.49 12.37 11.64
CA PHE A 22 -13.54 13.06 10.90
C PHE A 22 -14.69 13.40 11.85
N VAL A 23 -15.13 14.65 11.82
CA VAL A 23 -16.36 15.11 12.47
C VAL A 23 -17.19 15.84 11.43
N GLY A 24 -18.40 15.35 11.17
CA GLY A 24 -19.34 15.96 10.25
C GLY A 24 -20.61 16.39 10.97
N THR A 25 -21.18 17.51 10.52
CA THR A 25 -22.44 18.03 11.05
C THR A 25 -23.38 18.41 9.91
N LEU A 26 -24.64 17.98 10.02
CA LEU A 26 -25.76 18.49 9.24
C LEU A 26 -26.43 19.62 10.01
N ALA A 27 -26.68 20.73 9.35
CA ALA A 27 -27.58 21.77 9.84
C ALA A 27 -28.96 21.48 9.27
N LEU A 28 -29.88 21.00 10.11
CA LEU A 28 -31.27 20.69 9.77
C LEU A 28 -32.21 21.66 10.52
N PRO A 29 -33.46 21.86 10.06
CA PRO A 29 -34.43 22.71 10.75
C PRO A 29 -34.69 22.31 12.21
N GLY A 30 -34.69 21.00 12.50
CA GLY A 30 -34.87 20.45 13.84
C GLY A 30 -33.61 20.50 14.73
N GLY A 31 -32.55 21.17 14.29
CA GLY A 31 -31.27 21.25 14.99
C GLY A 31 -30.14 20.47 14.31
N PRO A 32 -28.90 20.62 14.81
CA PRO A 32 -27.75 19.96 14.22
C PRO A 32 -27.80 18.44 14.42
N ALA A 33 -27.30 17.70 13.44
CA ALA A 33 -27.21 16.24 13.50
C ALA A 33 -25.86 15.72 13.01
N PRO A 34 -25.46 14.49 13.37
CA PRO A 34 -24.24 13.89 12.84
C PRO A 34 -24.31 13.67 11.32
N LEU A 35 -23.21 14.00 10.64
CA LEU A 35 -22.89 13.54 9.30
C LEU A 35 -21.77 12.51 9.41
N ASP A 36 -21.96 11.29 8.90
CA ASP A 36 -21.05 10.17 9.11
C ASP A 36 -19.91 10.08 8.08
N GLY A 37 -19.96 10.90 7.03
CA GLY A 37 -18.86 11.05 6.09
C GLY A 37 -19.29 11.36 4.67
N PHE A 38 -18.30 11.68 3.85
CA PHE A 38 -18.48 11.98 2.44
C PHE A 38 -18.08 10.80 1.55
N ASN A 39 -18.87 10.51 0.51
CA ASN A 39 -18.56 9.53 -0.54
C ASN A 39 -18.09 8.17 0.00
N ARG A 40 -18.67 7.73 1.12
CA ARG A 40 -18.31 6.45 1.74
C ARG A 40 -18.92 5.31 0.95
N ILE A 41 -18.19 4.20 0.85
CA ILE A 41 -18.69 2.99 0.18
C ILE A 41 -19.80 2.25 0.97
N ARG A 42 -20.08 2.69 2.20
CA ARG A 42 -21.10 2.09 3.07
C ARG A 42 -21.62 3.13 4.06
N VAL A 43 -22.95 3.19 4.20
CA VAL A 43 -23.68 3.89 5.25
C VAL A 43 -24.29 2.80 6.15
N LEU A 44 -23.91 2.80 7.43
CA LEU A 44 -24.40 1.82 8.40
C LEU A 44 -25.80 2.21 8.91
N ASP A 45 -26.45 1.29 9.62
CA ASP A 45 -27.73 1.58 10.21
C ASP A 45 -27.65 2.79 11.16
N GLY A 46 -28.61 3.70 11.05
CA GLY A 46 -28.67 4.96 11.78
C GLY A 46 -27.76 6.09 11.29
N GLN A 47 -26.96 5.84 10.27
CA GLN A 47 -26.04 6.83 9.71
C GLN A 47 -26.65 7.65 8.58
N VAL A 48 -26.07 8.83 8.37
CA VAL A 48 -26.29 9.66 7.17
C VAL A 48 -24.95 9.96 6.50
N GLY A 49 -24.82 9.60 5.22
CA GLY A 49 -23.66 9.95 4.39
C GLY A 49 -24.00 11.06 3.39
N ALA A 50 -23.01 11.88 3.03
CA ALA A 50 -23.15 12.89 1.98
C ALA A 50 -22.38 12.48 0.73
N TYR A 51 -23.01 12.55 -0.44
CA TYR A 51 -22.45 12.18 -1.72
C TYR A 51 -22.30 13.42 -2.59
N THR A 52 -21.14 13.60 -3.21
CA THR A 52 -20.84 14.76 -4.06
C THR A 52 -20.51 14.30 -5.47
N GLY A 53 -20.28 15.25 -6.39
CA GLY A 53 -19.85 14.93 -7.76
C GLY A 53 -18.60 14.04 -7.87
N ARG A 54 -17.77 13.97 -6.80
CA ARG A 54 -16.60 13.07 -6.72
C ARG A 54 -16.97 11.59 -6.62
N TRP A 55 -18.21 11.24 -6.28
CA TRP A 55 -18.71 9.86 -6.37
C TRP A 55 -18.81 9.38 -7.82
N GLY A 56 -18.99 10.31 -8.76
CA GLY A 56 -19.26 10.00 -10.16
C GLY A 56 -20.70 9.53 -10.39
N PRO A 57 -21.00 8.99 -11.59
CA PRO A 57 -22.36 8.62 -12.00
C PRO A 57 -22.87 7.31 -11.40
N TYR A 58 -22.06 6.62 -10.57
CA TYR A 58 -22.35 5.28 -10.08
C TYR A 58 -23.55 5.25 -9.12
N THR A 59 -24.25 4.11 -9.11
CA THR A 59 -25.36 3.88 -8.17
C THR A 59 -24.91 3.96 -6.71
N ARG A 60 -25.75 4.56 -5.88
CA ARG A 60 -25.58 4.58 -4.42
C ARG A 60 -26.33 3.43 -3.73
N ALA A 61 -27.03 2.57 -4.47
CA ALA A 61 -27.76 1.44 -3.89
C ALA A 61 -26.85 0.49 -3.08
N ARG A 62 -25.61 0.28 -3.55
CA ARG A 62 -24.62 -0.55 -2.83
C ARG A 62 -24.17 0.02 -1.49
N VAL A 63 -24.24 1.34 -1.33
CA VAL A 63 -23.88 2.01 -0.08
C VAL A 63 -24.79 1.58 1.08
N VAL A 64 -26.06 1.33 0.75
CA VAL A 64 -27.14 1.01 1.70
C VAL A 64 -27.62 -0.44 1.53
N GLU A 65 -26.79 -1.31 0.95
CA GLU A 65 -27.14 -2.71 0.71
C GLU A 65 -27.63 -3.40 2.01
N GLY A 66 -28.74 -4.12 1.88
CA GLY A 66 -29.41 -4.81 2.99
C GLY A 66 -30.18 -3.90 3.95
N ALA A 67 -30.39 -2.62 3.62
CA ALA A 67 -31.26 -1.74 4.39
C ALA A 67 -32.73 -1.95 4.03
N SER A 68 -33.61 -2.04 5.03
CA SER A 68 -35.06 -2.03 4.86
C SER A 68 -35.64 -0.62 4.70
N GLU A 69 -34.96 0.40 5.23
CA GLU A 69 -35.40 1.79 5.20
C GLU A 69 -34.25 2.70 4.78
N VAL A 70 -34.49 3.46 3.71
CA VAL A 70 -33.52 4.34 3.07
C VAL A 70 -34.22 5.58 2.58
N ARG A 71 -33.60 6.74 2.79
CA ARG A 71 -34.06 8.01 2.23
C ARG A 71 -32.89 8.79 1.68
N SER A 72 -33.07 9.40 0.51
CA SER A 72 -32.10 10.30 -0.11
C SER A 72 -32.69 11.69 -0.32
N VAL A 73 -31.84 12.70 -0.14
CA VAL A 73 -32.19 14.12 -0.25
C VAL A 73 -31.12 14.81 -1.08
N LEU A 74 -31.47 15.26 -2.29
CA LEU A 74 -30.59 16.11 -3.08
C LEU A 74 -30.68 17.54 -2.54
N VAL A 75 -29.53 18.12 -2.21
CA VAL A 75 -29.37 19.51 -1.81
C VAL A 75 -28.59 20.22 -2.92
N ARG A 76 -29.14 21.35 -3.40
CA ARG A 76 -28.51 22.24 -4.38
C ARG A 76 -28.46 23.64 -3.79
N ASP A 77 -27.26 24.22 -3.77
CA ASP A 77 -27.02 25.58 -3.25
C ASP A 77 -27.60 25.80 -1.84
N GLY A 78 -27.43 24.79 -0.97
CA GLY A 78 -27.86 24.82 0.44
C GLY A 78 -29.36 24.62 0.66
N ARG A 79 -30.13 24.27 -0.38
CA ARG A 79 -31.58 23.97 -0.27
C ARG A 79 -31.91 22.59 -0.82
N VAL A 80 -32.89 21.94 -0.19
CA VAL A 80 -33.43 20.67 -0.70
C VAL A 80 -34.05 20.90 -2.06
N ALA A 81 -33.57 20.16 -3.06
CA ALA A 81 -34.08 20.17 -4.42
C ALA A 81 -35.00 18.98 -4.69
N GLU A 82 -34.67 17.82 -4.13
CA GLU A 82 -35.42 16.58 -4.34
C GLU A 82 -35.32 15.69 -3.11
N VAL A 83 -36.38 14.93 -2.84
CA VAL A 83 -36.46 13.96 -1.77
C VAL A 83 -37.01 12.65 -2.33
N ARG A 84 -36.47 11.52 -1.87
CA ARG A 84 -36.81 10.20 -2.41
C ARG A 84 -36.62 9.10 -1.38
N ASP A 85 -37.49 8.09 -1.44
CA ASP A 85 -37.27 6.82 -0.76
C ASP A 85 -36.35 5.91 -1.59
N GLY A 86 -35.34 5.35 -0.95
CA GLY A 86 -34.24 4.65 -1.62
C GLY A 86 -33.13 5.58 -2.10
N THR A 87 -32.36 5.13 -3.10
CA THR A 87 -31.25 5.88 -3.71
C THR A 87 -31.34 5.82 -5.23
N ARG A 88 -30.57 6.65 -5.91
CA ARG A 88 -30.42 6.62 -7.36
C ARG A 88 -28.96 6.56 -7.82
N ALA A 89 -28.78 6.21 -9.09
CA ALA A 89 -27.55 6.48 -9.83
C ALA A 89 -27.61 7.89 -10.46
N GLY A 90 -26.50 8.34 -11.03
CA GLY A 90 -26.42 9.60 -11.76
C GLY A 90 -25.36 10.53 -11.20
N GLN A 91 -24.86 11.45 -12.04
CA GLN A 91 -23.90 12.45 -11.63
C GLN A 91 -24.53 13.43 -10.62
N ILE A 92 -23.73 13.94 -9.69
CA ILE A 92 -24.12 15.08 -8.84
C ILE A 92 -23.37 16.30 -9.33
N ASP A 93 -24.11 17.36 -9.63
CA ASP A 93 -23.57 18.61 -10.17
C ASP A 93 -22.69 19.34 -9.14
N ALA A 94 -21.83 20.23 -9.64
CA ALA A 94 -21.14 21.17 -8.77
C ALA A 94 -22.16 22.04 -7.98
N GLY A 95 -21.80 22.43 -6.75
CA GLY A 95 -22.73 23.14 -5.86
C GLY A 95 -23.82 22.27 -5.23
N SER A 96 -23.87 20.98 -5.58
CA SER A 96 -24.87 20.03 -5.06
C SER A 96 -24.24 18.87 -4.28
N PHE A 97 -25.01 18.29 -3.38
CA PHE A 97 -24.71 17.01 -2.71
C PHE A 97 -26.00 16.24 -2.43
N GLU A 98 -25.92 14.92 -2.33
CA GLU A 98 -27.05 14.06 -1.92
C GLU A 98 -26.78 13.47 -0.55
N LEU A 99 -27.68 13.73 0.40
CA LEU A 99 -27.69 13.01 1.67
C LEU A 99 -28.34 11.64 1.47
N VAL A 100 -27.74 10.60 2.02
CA VAL A 100 -28.29 9.24 2.02
C VAL A 100 -28.31 8.73 3.45
N GLY A 101 -29.52 8.55 3.99
CA GLY A 101 -29.77 8.03 5.32
C GLY A 101 -30.23 6.57 5.30
N ARG A 102 -29.87 5.80 6.33
CA ARG A 102 -30.31 4.42 6.54
C ARG A 102 -30.95 4.25 7.93
N GLY A 103 -32.08 3.54 8.01
CA GLY A 103 -32.77 3.28 9.29
C GLY A 103 -33.12 4.56 10.03
N THR A 104 -32.68 4.72 11.29
CA THR A 104 -32.89 5.99 12.03
C THR A 104 -32.27 7.21 11.34
N GLY A 105 -31.23 7.02 10.52
CA GLY A 105 -30.66 8.06 9.67
C GLY A 105 -31.59 8.47 8.52
N ALA A 106 -32.33 7.52 7.94
CA ALA A 106 -33.36 7.82 6.94
C ALA A 106 -34.52 8.61 7.56
N ARG A 107 -34.98 8.20 8.75
CA ARG A 107 -36.04 8.90 9.51
C ARG A 107 -35.65 10.33 9.88
N ARG A 108 -34.37 10.58 10.15
CA ARG A 108 -33.85 11.94 10.39
C ARG A 108 -34.01 12.86 9.17
N LEU A 109 -34.04 12.29 7.96
CA LEU A 109 -34.25 13.03 6.71
C LEU A 109 -35.73 13.06 6.28
N ALA A 110 -36.65 12.43 7.03
CA ALA A 110 -38.04 12.25 6.62
C ALA A 110 -38.79 13.57 6.45
N GLY A 111 -38.62 14.50 7.40
CA GLY A 111 -39.29 15.81 7.41
C GLY A 111 -38.66 16.89 6.53
N LEU A 112 -37.71 16.53 5.66
CA LEU A 112 -37.15 17.47 4.70
C LEU A 112 -38.04 17.54 3.46
N GLU A 113 -38.33 18.76 3.02
CA GLU A 113 -39.15 19.06 1.84
C GLU A 113 -38.38 20.00 0.89
N PRO A 114 -38.68 20.00 -0.43
CA PRO A 114 -38.11 20.97 -1.36
C PRO A 114 -38.15 22.41 -0.84
N GLY A 115 -37.04 23.14 -1.01
CA GLY A 115 -36.86 24.51 -0.52
C GLY A 115 -36.27 24.62 0.91
N THR A 116 -36.34 23.54 1.71
CA THR A 116 -35.78 23.51 3.08
C THR A 116 -34.28 23.80 3.05
N SER A 117 -33.81 24.72 3.90
CA SER A 117 -32.37 24.99 4.06
C SER A 117 -31.68 23.81 4.75
N VAL A 118 -30.63 23.29 4.13
CA VAL A 118 -29.80 22.20 4.67
C VAL A 118 -28.33 22.53 4.45
N GLY A 119 -27.56 22.51 5.53
CA GLY A 119 -26.10 22.66 5.50
C GLY A 119 -25.39 21.34 5.81
N ALA A 120 -24.22 21.13 5.22
CA ALA A 120 -23.31 20.06 5.60
C ALA A 120 -21.91 20.64 5.80
N SER A 121 -21.33 20.42 6.97
CA SER A 121 -19.97 20.83 7.29
C SER A 121 -19.16 19.64 7.82
N ALA A 122 -17.85 19.70 7.67
CA ALA A 122 -16.96 18.73 8.27
C ALA A 122 -15.60 19.32 8.61
N ALA A 123 -15.00 18.75 9.66
CA ALA A 123 -13.62 18.96 10.04
C ALA A 123 -12.89 17.62 10.00
N ALA A 124 -11.65 17.65 9.52
CA ALA A 124 -10.73 16.53 9.58
C ALA A 124 -9.51 16.89 10.43
N ALA A 125 -9.05 15.95 11.23
CA ALA A 125 -7.83 16.09 12.02
C ALA A 125 -6.86 14.97 11.63
N PHE A 126 -5.58 15.30 11.48
CA PHE A 126 -4.56 14.35 11.02
C PHE A 126 -3.46 14.23 12.06
N GLY A 127 -3.42 13.11 12.77
CA GLY A 127 -2.41 12.81 13.77
C GLY A 127 -1.03 12.70 13.14
N GLY A 128 -0.02 13.30 13.78
CA GLY A 128 1.38 13.24 13.37
C GLY A 128 1.81 14.33 12.37
N VAL A 129 0.90 15.14 11.83
CA VAL A 129 1.24 16.28 10.97
C VAL A 129 0.58 17.56 11.48
N SER A 130 1.21 18.71 11.19
CA SER A 130 0.61 20.01 11.47
C SER A 130 -0.25 20.46 10.29
N GLY A 131 -1.50 20.84 10.56
CA GLY A 131 -2.43 21.33 9.53
C GLY A 131 -2.91 20.25 8.56
N THR A 132 -3.33 20.69 7.37
CA THR A 132 -3.83 19.80 6.32
C THR A 132 -2.66 19.16 5.56
N PRO A 133 -2.59 17.82 5.45
CA PRO A 133 -1.55 17.15 4.68
C PRO A 133 -1.71 17.43 3.18
N GLN A 134 -0.59 17.44 2.45
CA GLN A 134 -0.58 17.51 0.99
C GLN A 134 -1.13 16.22 0.35
N PHE A 135 -0.98 15.10 1.05
CA PHE A 135 -1.48 13.79 0.63
C PHE A 135 -1.89 12.96 1.84
N ALA A 136 -3.01 12.26 1.74
CA ALA A 136 -3.50 11.34 2.77
C ALA A 136 -4.11 10.11 2.10
N VAL A 137 -3.73 8.92 2.58
CA VAL A 137 -4.35 7.65 2.15
C VAL A 137 -4.56 6.73 3.34
N GLY A 138 -5.81 6.28 3.51
CA GLY A 138 -6.17 5.34 4.56
C GLY A 138 -5.57 3.96 4.33
N GLY A 139 -5.26 3.26 5.42
CA GLY A 139 -4.75 1.90 5.40
C GLY A 139 -5.46 1.00 6.41
N VAL A 140 -4.89 -0.19 6.59
CA VAL A 140 -5.46 -1.27 7.39
C VAL A 140 -4.87 -1.28 8.80
N ALA A 141 -3.54 -1.33 8.92
CA ALA A 141 -2.85 -1.55 10.18
C ALA A 141 -1.48 -0.86 10.20
N TYR A 142 -1.04 -0.45 11.39
CA TYR A 142 0.34 -0.03 11.57
C TYR A 142 1.27 -1.25 11.46
N LEU A 143 2.41 -1.08 10.78
CA LEU A 143 3.45 -2.11 10.66
C LEU A 143 4.73 -1.71 11.39
N VAL A 144 5.10 -0.44 11.29
CA VAL A 144 6.24 0.14 12.01
C VAL A 144 5.82 1.50 12.56
N ARG A 145 6.14 1.76 13.82
CA ARG A 145 5.92 3.05 14.49
C ARG A 145 7.12 3.39 15.36
N GLY A 146 7.69 4.59 15.22
CA GLY A 146 8.90 5.00 15.96
C GLY A 146 10.06 4.00 15.79
N GLY A 147 10.18 3.38 14.62
CA GLY A 147 11.16 2.34 14.32
C GLY A 147 10.91 0.99 14.99
N GLN A 148 9.80 0.81 15.69
CA GLN A 148 9.39 -0.46 16.31
C GLN A 148 8.32 -1.16 15.50
N ILE A 149 8.40 -2.49 15.44
CA ILE A 149 7.39 -3.30 14.74
C ILE A 149 6.13 -3.34 15.60
N THR A 150 4.98 -3.25 14.95
CA THR A 150 3.65 -3.38 15.56
C THR A 150 2.70 -4.03 14.56
N ASP A 151 1.56 -4.50 15.07
CA ASP A 151 0.40 -4.95 14.31
C ASP A 151 -0.89 -4.27 14.80
N ASP A 152 -0.75 -3.10 15.45
CA ASP A 152 -1.87 -2.29 15.94
C ASP A 152 -2.91 -2.04 14.82
N GLY A 153 -4.15 -2.43 15.13
CA GLY A 153 -5.35 -2.41 14.29
C GLY A 153 -5.35 -3.37 13.10
N ALA A 154 -4.45 -4.36 13.08
CA ALA A 154 -4.60 -5.50 12.18
C ALA A 154 -5.89 -6.27 12.52
N PRO A 155 -6.76 -6.56 11.53
CA PRO A 155 -7.89 -7.44 11.74
C PRO A 155 -7.45 -8.80 12.31
N ALA A 156 -8.19 -9.33 13.27
CA ALA A 156 -7.82 -10.57 13.98
C ALA A 156 -7.67 -11.79 13.06
N ASP A 157 -8.35 -11.77 11.91
CA ASP A 157 -8.34 -12.81 10.90
C ASP A 157 -7.32 -12.56 9.78
N LEU A 158 -6.64 -11.42 9.77
CA LEU A 158 -5.73 -11.01 8.70
C LEU A 158 -4.66 -12.08 8.40
N ASP A 159 -4.08 -12.66 9.46
CA ASP A 159 -3.07 -13.72 9.35
C ASP A 159 -3.68 -15.14 9.27
N ARG A 160 -4.96 -15.31 9.63
CA ARG A 160 -5.69 -16.59 9.52
C ARG A 160 -6.05 -16.94 8.08
N ARG A 161 -6.10 -15.95 7.19
CA ARG A 161 -6.34 -16.11 5.74
C ARG A 161 -5.20 -16.81 4.99
N GLY A 162 -4.14 -17.23 5.69
CA GLY A 162 -2.97 -17.87 5.11
C GLY A 162 -2.03 -16.87 4.43
N PRO A 163 -0.99 -17.33 3.71
CA PRO A 163 -0.09 -16.45 2.98
C PRO A 163 -0.82 -15.71 1.85
N TYR A 164 -0.68 -14.38 1.79
CA TYR A 164 -1.30 -13.59 0.71
C TYR A 164 -0.40 -12.42 0.29
N PRO A 165 -0.66 -11.83 -0.91
CA PRO A 165 0.04 -10.63 -1.35
C PRO A 165 -0.18 -9.44 -0.41
N ARG A 166 0.86 -8.65 -0.13
CA ARG A 166 0.76 -7.51 0.80
C ARG A 166 1.28 -6.23 0.16
N VAL A 167 0.65 -5.12 0.52
CA VAL A 167 1.06 -3.78 0.07
C VAL A 167 1.29 -2.92 1.29
N ALA A 168 2.34 -2.12 1.28
CA ALA A 168 2.57 -1.14 2.32
C ALA A 168 3.24 0.11 1.77
N VAL A 169 2.96 1.20 2.48
CA VAL A 169 3.67 2.47 2.39
C VAL A 169 4.48 2.64 3.67
N GLY A 170 5.71 3.09 3.55
CA GLY A 170 6.57 3.36 4.70
C GLY A 170 7.41 4.60 4.50
N PHE A 171 7.82 5.19 5.61
CA PHE A 171 8.67 6.37 5.66
C PHE A 171 9.91 6.04 6.48
N GLY A 172 11.07 6.36 5.95
CA GLY A 172 12.36 6.21 6.62
C GLY A 172 13.00 7.56 6.92
N PRO A 173 14.29 7.57 7.34
CA PRO A 173 14.98 8.80 7.71
C PRO A 173 14.93 9.87 6.61
N GLY A 174 14.75 11.13 7.01
CA GLY A 174 14.67 12.29 6.12
C GLY A 174 13.39 12.25 5.26
N ARG A 175 13.53 12.40 3.94
CA ARG A 175 12.42 12.37 2.97
C ARG A 175 12.37 11.04 2.19
N THR A 176 12.56 9.92 2.91
CA THR A 176 12.57 8.59 2.29
C THR A 176 11.17 7.99 2.27
N LEU A 177 10.60 7.82 1.09
CA LEU A 177 9.37 7.04 0.86
C LEU A 177 9.71 5.61 0.42
N LEU A 178 9.00 4.64 0.98
CA LEU A 178 9.03 3.22 0.64
C LEU A 178 7.64 2.80 0.16
N LEU A 179 7.53 2.39 -1.10
CA LEU A 179 6.35 1.71 -1.64
C LEU A 179 6.75 0.25 -1.85
N VAL A 180 6.06 -0.67 -1.16
CA VAL A 180 6.43 -2.08 -1.14
C VAL A 180 5.22 -2.94 -1.46
N VAL A 181 5.34 -3.71 -2.54
CA VAL A 181 4.39 -4.76 -2.91
C VAL A 181 5.09 -6.11 -2.79
N ALA A 182 4.44 -7.05 -2.12
CA ALA A 182 4.86 -8.43 -2.00
C ALA A 182 3.86 -9.35 -2.68
N ASP A 183 4.26 -10.01 -3.78
CA ASP A 183 3.43 -10.99 -4.50
C ASP A 183 3.13 -12.23 -3.65
N GLY A 184 2.00 -12.91 -3.93
CA GLY A 184 1.56 -14.11 -3.23
C GLY A 184 0.54 -14.95 -4.03
N ARG A 185 0.10 -16.08 -3.47
CA ARG A 185 -0.84 -17.06 -4.09
C ARG A 185 -0.41 -17.58 -5.47
N GLN A 186 0.88 -17.79 -5.67
CA GLN A 186 1.47 -18.26 -6.91
C GLN A 186 2.46 -19.39 -6.64
N ALA A 187 2.67 -20.29 -7.61
CA ALA A 187 3.69 -21.34 -7.48
C ALA A 187 5.08 -20.73 -7.24
N THR A 188 5.31 -19.60 -7.90
CA THR A 188 6.50 -18.81 -7.66
C THR A 188 6.41 -18.02 -6.37
N SER A 189 5.28 -17.63 -5.76
CA SER A 189 5.25 -16.89 -4.47
C SER A 189 4.06 -17.22 -3.60
N SER A 190 4.30 -17.70 -2.37
CA SER A 190 3.20 -17.84 -1.40
C SER A 190 2.71 -16.50 -0.88
N GLY A 191 3.57 -15.47 -0.84
CA GLY A 191 3.33 -14.25 -0.07
C GLY A 191 3.71 -14.41 1.40
N PHE A 192 3.41 -13.38 2.20
CA PHE A 192 3.71 -13.34 3.63
C PHE A 192 2.57 -13.96 4.42
N LEU A 193 2.91 -14.96 5.23
CA LEU A 193 1.96 -15.58 6.16
C LEU A 193 1.55 -14.60 7.25
N ARG A 194 2.54 -14.09 8.02
CA ARG A 194 2.28 -13.22 9.15
C ARG A 194 2.51 -11.75 8.82
N THR A 195 1.66 -10.88 9.36
CA THR A 195 1.78 -9.42 9.22
C THR A 195 3.11 -8.93 9.81
N ILE A 196 3.51 -9.51 10.95
CA ILE A 196 4.77 -9.20 11.63
C ILE A 196 6.02 -9.48 10.77
N ASP A 197 5.98 -10.50 9.90
CA ASP A 197 7.11 -10.83 9.03
C ASP A 197 7.24 -9.79 7.90
N PHE A 198 6.11 -9.23 7.45
CA PHE A 198 6.09 -8.15 6.47
C PHE A 198 6.53 -6.82 7.09
N ALA A 199 6.10 -6.53 8.32
CA ALA A 199 6.60 -5.40 9.10
C ALA A 199 8.13 -5.47 9.31
N GLN A 200 8.66 -6.66 9.63
CA GLN A 200 10.10 -6.87 9.75
C GLN A 200 10.85 -6.58 8.44
N LEU A 201 10.28 -6.94 7.29
CA LEU A 201 10.86 -6.55 5.99
C LEU A 201 10.93 -5.03 5.86
N LEU A 202 9.87 -4.29 6.23
CA LEU A 202 9.85 -2.83 6.12
C LEU A 202 10.87 -2.18 7.04
N LYS A 203 10.98 -2.64 8.29
CA LYS A 203 12.05 -2.21 9.21
C LYS A 203 13.44 -2.49 8.64
N ASP A 204 13.65 -3.67 8.05
CA ASP A 204 14.92 -4.03 7.40
C ASP A 204 15.22 -3.24 6.11
N LEU A 205 14.20 -2.62 5.49
CA LEU A 205 14.34 -1.67 4.38
C LEU A 205 14.62 -0.23 4.86
N GLY A 206 14.48 0.02 6.16
CA GLY A 206 14.74 1.29 6.82
C GLY A 206 13.49 2.14 7.08
N ALA A 207 12.30 1.52 7.14
CA ALA A 207 11.11 2.21 7.62
C ALA A 207 11.23 2.55 9.11
N GLU A 208 10.95 3.81 9.44
CA GLU A 208 10.71 4.30 10.81
C GLU A 208 9.20 4.35 11.10
N GLU A 209 8.40 4.60 10.06
CA GLU A 209 6.93 4.51 10.07
C GLU A 209 6.48 3.63 8.90
N ALA A 210 5.45 2.82 9.08
CA ALA A 210 4.86 2.05 7.98
C ALA A 210 3.40 1.66 8.23
N LEU A 211 2.63 1.67 7.15
CA LEU A 211 1.21 1.34 7.12
C LEU A 211 0.95 0.23 6.11
N HIS A 212 0.21 -0.78 6.54
CA HIS A 212 -0.33 -1.82 5.68
C HIS A 212 -1.49 -1.25 4.86
N LEU A 213 -1.48 -1.43 3.55
CA LEU A 213 -2.52 -1.02 2.62
C LEU A 213 -3.33 -2.24 2.14
N ASP A 214 -4.33 -2.02 1.28
CA ASP A 214 -5.08 -3.11 0.67
C ASP A 214 -4.15 -4.03 -0.15
N GLY A 215 -4.30 -5.33 0.08
CA GLY A 215 -3.43 -6.37 -0.47
C GLY A 215 -4.21 -7.41 -1.25
N GLY A 216 -3.78 -8.67 -1.19
CA GLY A 216 -4.45 -9.75 -1.92
C GLY A 216 -4.47 -9.48 -3.43
N GLY A 217 -5.63 -9.65 -4.06
CA GLY A 217 -5.80 -9.40 -5.49
C GLY A 217 -5.59 -7.94 -5.91
N SER A 218 -5.74 -7.00 -4.97
CA SER A 218 -5.50 -5.58 -5.20
C SER A 218 -4.01 -5.22 -5.26
N ALA A 219 -3.11 -6.15 -4.90
CA ALA A 219 -1.68 -5.89 -4.84
C ALA A 219 -1.07 -5.72 -6.23
N THR A 220 -0.96 -4.46 -6.65
CA THR A 220 -0.39 -4.08 -7.95
C THR A 220 0.61 -2.94 -7.78
N MET A 221 1.76 -3.07 -8.45
CA MET A 221 2.70 -1.97 -8.66
C MET A 221 2.95 -1.84 -10.16
N VAL A 222 2.83 -0.61 -10.63
CA VAL A 222 3.17 -0.23 -11.99
C VAL A 222 4.35 0.73 -12.00
N ALA A 223 5.17 0.68 -13.04
CA ALA A 223 6.23 1.66 -13.23
C ALA A 223 6.50 1.89 -14.71
N ARG A 224 6.89 3.12 -15.04
CA ARG A 224 7.50 3.43 -16.33
C ARG A 224 8.98 3.04 -16.27
N GLN A 225 9.38 2.03 -17.03
CA GLN A 225 10.79 1.64 -17.10
C GLN A 225 11.60 2.66 -17.92
N PRO A 226 12.90 2.84 -17.64
CA PRO A 226 13.77 3.60 -18.52
C PRO A 226 13.65 3.05 -19.95
N SER A 227 13.53 3.94 -20.95
CA SER A 227 13.29 3.63 -22.37
C SER A 227 11.90 3.08 -22.72
N ARG A 228 10.89 3.23 -21.86
CA ARG A 228 9.50 2.91 -22.17
C ARG A 228 8.62 4.14 -22.04
N ASP A 229 7.75 4.34 -23.01
CA ASP A 229 6.81 5.47 -23.04
C ASP A 229 5.47 5.14 -22.36
N ARG A 230 5.34 3.90 -21.86
CA ARG A 230 4.16 3.42 -21.14
C ARG A 230 4.51 2.92 -19.74
N VAL A 231 3.51 3.02 -18.88
CA VAL A 231 3.49 2.43 -17.54
C VAL A 231 3.12 0.95 -17.68
N GLU A 232 3.86 0.07 -17.03
CA GLU A 232 3.64 -1.39 -17.09
C GLU A 232 3.63 -1.98 -15.68
N VAL A 233 2.87 -3.06 -15.47
CA VAL A 233 2.88 -3.82 -14.22
C VAL A 233 4.26 -4.43 -14.00
N VAL A 234 4.85 -4.16 -12.82
CA VAL A 234 6.19 -4.64 -12.47
C VAL A 234 6.19 -5.77 -11.44
N ASN A 235 5.07 -6.01 -10.78
CA ASN A 235 4.87 -7.16 -9.89
C ASN A 235 4.17 -8.32 -10.64
N SER A 236 3.57 -9.25 -9.91
CA SER A 236 2.77 -10.35 -10.45
C SER A 236 1.43 -10.37 -9.71
N PRO A 237 0.35 -9.80 -10.28
CA PRO A 237 -0.99 -9.81 -9.67
C PRO A 237 -1.44 -11.23 -9.31
N SER A 238 -2.37 -11.40 -8.36
CA SER A 238 -2.74 -12.74 -7.85
C SER A 238 -4.10 -13.26 -8.30
N ASP A 239 -4.98 -12.44 -8.86
CA ASP A 239 -6.34 -12.88 -9.19
C ASP A 239 -6.32 -13.87 -10.36
N GLY A 240 -6.95 -15.03 -10.17
CA GLY A 240 -6.89 -16.14 -11.14
C GLY A 240 -5.57 -16.93 -11.14
N ALA A 241 -4.59 -16.58 -10.30
CA ALA A 241 -3.29 -17.26 -10.27
C ALA A 241 -3.37 -18.73 -9.79
N GLU A 242 -4.41 -19.08 -9.03
CA GLU A 242 -4.71 -20.46 -8.61
C GLU A 242 -4.88 -21.39 -9.84
N ALA A 243 -5.47 -20.87 -10.93
CA ALA A 243 -5.73 -21.63 -12.14
C ALA A 243 -4.49 -21.81 -13.04
N THR A 244 -3.59 -20.81 -13.07
CA THR A 244 -2.44 -20.79 -14.00
C THR A 244 -1.13 -21.21 -13.34
N GLY A 245 -1.06 -21.15 -12.01
CA GLY A 245 0.18 -21.29 -11.24
C GLY A 245 1.24 -20.20 -11.49
N THR A 246 1.00 -19.26 -12.42
CA THR A 246 2.00 -18.36 -13.01
C THR A 246 1.48 -16.92 -13.12
N GLY A 247 1.25 -16.28 -11.97
CA GLY A 247 0.70 -14.92 -11.94
C GLY A 247 -0.76 -14.85 -12.40
N GLY A 248 -1.43 -13.79 -12.01
CA GLY A 248 -2.84 -13.53 -12.24
C GLY A 248 -3.08 -12.23 -13.00
N ILE A 249 -4.35 -11.82 -13.04
CA ILE A 249 -4.84 -10.62 -13.69
C ILE A 249 -4.83 -9.45 -12.69
N GLU A 250 -4.56 -8.25 -13.19
CA GLU A 250 -4.68 -7.02 -12.42
C GLU A 250 -6.15 -6.76 -12.04
N ARG A 251 -6.40 -6.53 -10.74
CA ARG A 251 -7.73 -6.16 -10.24
C ARG A 251 -7.96 -4.66 -10.39
N ALA A 252 -9.15 -4.28 -10.83
CA ALA A 252 -9.61 -2.89 -10.75
C ALA A 252 -9.72 -2.45 -9.27
N VAL A 253 -8.99 -1.40 -8.91
CA VAL A 253 -8.98 -0.81 -7.55
C VAL A 253 -9.48 0.63 -7.58
N PRO A 254 -10.13 1.12 -6.51
CA PRO A 254 -10.78 2.44 -6.52
C PRO A 254 -9.79 3.62 -6.35
N ASN A 255 -8.57 3.37 -5.87
CA ASN A 255 -7.54 4.39 -5.69
C ASN A 255 -6.14 3.75 -5.67
N GLY A 256 -5.11 4.60 -5.65
CA GLY A 256 -3.71 4.19 -5.54
C GLY A 256 -2.80 5.36 -5.19
N ILE A 257 -1.52 5.06 -4.96
CA ILE A 257 -0.47 6.07 -4.71
C ILE A 257 0.34 6.28 -5.99
N GLY A 258 0.24 7.48 -6.58
CA GLY A 258 1.00 7.87 -7.76
C GLY A 258 2.20 8.75 -7.41
N ILE A 259 3.34 8.50 -8.07
CA ILE A 259 4.52 9.39 -8.00
C ILE A 259 4.71 10.04 -9.36
N PHE A 260 4.61 11.37 -9.39
CA PHE A 260 4.78 12.19 -10.58
C PHE A 260 6.08 12.98 -10.45
N TYR A 261 6.74 13.21 -11.57
CA TYR A 261 7.91 14.09 -11.64
C TYR A 261 7.81 14.92 -12.92
N ASP A 262 8.15 16.20 -12.82
CA ASP A 262 8.19 17.07 -13.99
C ASP A 262 9.40 16.70 -14.84
N ALA A 263 9.17 16.27 -16.07
CA ALA A 263 10.21 15.99 -17.04
C ALA A 263 10.75 17.28 -17.71
N GLY A 264 10.84 18.38 -16.95
CA GLY A 264 11.24 19.72 -17.42
C GLY A 264 12.72 19.86 -17.83
N GLY A 265 13.28 18.87 -18.52
CA GLY A 265 14.61 18.91 -19.10
C GLY A 265 14.64 18.08 -20.37
N GLN A 266 14.98 18.71 -21.50
CA GLN A 266 15.13 18.05 -22.79
C GLN A 266 15.91 16.72 -22.71
N PRO A 267 15.58 15.73 -23.55
CA PRO A 267 16.35 14.49 -23.64
C PRO A 267 17.76 14.80 -24.19
N GLY A 268 18.75 14.98 -23.30
CA GLY A 268 20.15 15.07 -23.71
C GLY A 268 21.09 15.95 -22.89
N ARG A 269 20.62 16.80 -21.96
CA ARG A 269 21.51 17.63 -21.13
C ARG A 269 21.18 17.52 -19.63
N PRO A 270 22.14 17.11 -18.77
CA PRO A 270 21.93 17.19 -17.33
C PRO A 270 21.90 18.66 -16.90
N GLY A 271 20.70 19.19 -16.66
CA GLY A 271 20.49 20.50 -16.04
C GLY A 271 20.92 20.51 -14.56
N PRO A 272 21.24 21.69 -14.00
CA PRO A 272 21.85 21.80 -12.68
C PRO A 272 20.86 21.47 -11.57
N ASN A 273 21.25 20.52 -10.72
CA ASN A 273 20.77 20.22 -9.36
C ASN A 273 19.57 21.04 -8.85
N ARG A 274 18.35 20.50 -9.01
CA ARG A 274 17.39 20.47 -7.92
C ARG A 274 17.51 19.11 -7.25
N ARG A 275 17.83 19.09 -5.95
CA ARG A 275 18.01 17.86 -5.17
C ARG A 275 16.70 17.07 -5.16
N ALA A 276 16.55 16.14 -6.11
CA ALA A 276 15.51 15.13 -6.06
C ALA A 276 15.68 14.33 -4.76
N GLY A 277 14.65 14.32 -3.93
CA GLY A 277 14.57 13.44 -2.77
C GLY A 277 14.88 12.01 -3.19
N SER A 278 15.69 11.30 -2.40
CA SER A 278 16.13 9.94 -2.73
C SER A 278 14.99 8.94 -2.51
N GLY A 279 13.98 8.94 -3.38
CA GLY A 279 12.97 7.89 -3.45
C GLY A 279 13.62 6.56 -3.84
N LYS A 280 13.59 5.58 -2.94
CA LYS A 280 14.03 4.22 -3.25
C LYS A 280 12.80 3.39 -3.63
N PHE A 281 12.58 3.22 -4.93
CA PHE A 281 11.53 2.33 -5.44
C PHE A 281 11.94 0.87 -5.25
N PHE A 282 11.13 0.11 -4.50
CA PHE A 282 11.32 -1.32 -4.28
C PHE A 282 10.20 -2.13 -4.95
N GLY A 283 10.29 -2.27 -6.28
CA GLY A 283 9.57 -3.33 -6.98
C GLY A 283 10.27 -4.67 -6.74
N ALA A 284 9.80 -5.46 -5.77
CA ALA A 284 10.32 -6.78 -5.50
C ALA A 284 9.29 -7.82 -5.95
N ARG A 285 9.56 -8.49 -7.07
CA ARG A 285 8.97 -9.80 -7.36
C ARG A 285 9.45 -10.76 -6.29
N PHE A 286 8.59 -11.04 -5.33
CA PHE A 286 8.85 -12.08 -4.35
C PHE A 286 8.49 -13.39 -5.01
N VAL A 287 9.45 -14.29 -5.06
CA VAL A 287 9.21 -15.70 -5.32
C VAL A 287 9.34 -16.39 -3.96
N ALA A 288 8.45 -17.30 -3.61
CA ALA A 288 8.60 -18.40 -2.66
C ALA A 288 10.04 -18.89 -2.72
N GLY A 289 10.84 -18.35 -1.80
CA GLY A 289 12.29 -18.41 -1.87
C GLY A 289 12.89 -17.24 -2.67
N PHE A 290 13.08 -16.13 -1.94
CA PHE A 290 14.04 -15.06 -2.19
C PHE A 290 13.62 -13.96 -3.18
N GLY A 291 13.52 -12.74 -2.65
CA GLY A 291 13.33 -11.51 -3.43
C GLY A 291 14.66 -10.97 -3.97
N ARG A 292 14.63 -10.47 -5.20
CA ARG A 292 15.79 -9.85 -5.88
C ARG A 292 16.29 -8.62 -5.12
N ARG A 293 17.39 -8.73 -4.36
CA ARG A 293 18.14 -7.56 -3.87
C ARG A 293 19.30 -7.20 -4.81
N ARG A 294 19.37 -5.93 -5.25
CA ARG A 294 20.64 -5.30 -5.62
C ARG A 294 21.33 -4.85 -4.33
N LEU A 295 22.34 -5.59 -3.89
CA LEU A 295 23.15 -5.22 -2.72
C LEU A 295 24.37 -4.40 -3.17
N ARG A 296 24.52 -3.20 -2.61
CA ARG A 296 25.72 -2.36 -2.76
C ARG A 296 26.61 -2.60 -1.54
N VAL A 297 27.75 -3.30 -1.72
CA VAL A 297 28.68 -3.64 -0.64
C VAL A 297 30.00 -2.89 -0.84
N ARG A 298 30.46 -2.18 0.19
CA ARG A 298 31.77 -1.51 0.23
C ARG A 298 32.90 -2.55 0.38
N PRO A 299 34.08 -2.35 -0.22
CA PRO A 299 35.11 -3.39 -0.43
C PRO A 299 35.73 -4.01 0.84
N GLU A 300 35.48 -3.45 2.03
CA GLU A 300 36.11 -3.91 3.28
C GLU A 300 35.12 -4.53 4.30
N ARG A 301 33.81 -4.57 4.01
CA ARG A 301 32.83 -5.18 4.92
C ARG A 301 32.30 -6.51 4.40
N ARG A 302 32.16 -7.47 5.32
CA ARG A 302 31.48 -8.76 5.10
C ARG A 302 30.12 -8.50 4.48
N ALA A 303 29.81 -9.11 3.33
CA ALA A 303 28.47 -8.98 2.75
C ALA A 303 27.45 -9.66 3.67
N ARG A 304 26.38 -8.94 4.02
CA ARG A 304 25.21 -9.47 4.73
C ARG A 304 24.09 -9.66 3.70
N LEU A 305 23.64 -10.89 3.51
CA LEU A 305 22.46 -11.21 2.71
C LEU A 305 21.29 -11.45 3.65
N GLY A 306 20.17 -10.75 3.49
CA GLY A 306 18.90 -11.06 4.15
C GLY A 306 18.05 -11.92 3.21
N LEU A 307 17.70 -13.12 3.64
CA LEU A 307 16.91 -14.08 2.88
C LEU A 307 15.67 -14.45 3.69
N TYR A 308 14.48 -14.19 3.18
CA TYR A 308 13.24 -14.56 3.85
C TYR A 308 12.75 -15.91 3.33
N ALA A 309 12.50 -16.84 4.24
CA ALA A 309 11.78 -18.07 3.96
C ALA A 309 10.54 -18.12 4.86
N SER A 310 9.43 -18.62 4.34
CA SER A 310 8.19 -18.83 5.11
C SER A 310 8.12 -20.21 5.79
N LYS A 311 9.01 -21.14 5.42
CA LYS A 311 9.10 -22.51 5.96
C LYS A 311 10.56 -22.93 6.12
N ARG A 312 10.81 -23.95 6.97
CA ARG A 312 12.14 -24.56 7.11
C ARG A 312 12.63 -25.06 5.73
N ALA A 313 13.80 -24.63 5.26
CA ALA A 313 14.34 -25.04 3.95
C ALA A 313 15.84 -25.32 3.99
N ARG A 314 16.32 -26.33 3.26
CA ARG A 314 17.75 -26.54 3.02
C ARG A 314 18.19 -25.62 1.89
N VAL A 315 19.16 -24.76 2.13
CA VAL A 315 19.59 -23.75 1.15
C VAL A 315 21.06 -23.93 0.78
N ARG A 316 21.33 -23.85 -0.53
CA ARG A 316 22.66 -23.77 -1.13
C ARG A 316 22.86 -22.41 -1.77
N VAL A 317 23.89 -21.68 -1.34
CA VAL A 317 24.28 -20.41 -1.95
C VAL A 317 25.59 -20.58 -2.69
N ALA A 318 25.63 -20.18 -3.96
CA ALA A 318 26.82 -20.20 -4.81
C ALA A 318 27.12 -18.80 -5.32
N VAL A 319 28.36 -18.33 -5.17
CA VAL A 319 28.80 -17.02 -5.70
C VAL A 319 29.64 -17.22 -6.96
N ARG A 320 29.29 -16.49 -8.03
CA ARG A 320 30.02 -16.50 -9.30
C ARG A 320 30.44 -15.07 -9.67
N ARG A 321 31.67 -14.87 -10.10
CA ARG A 321 32.11 -13.59 -10.71
C ARG A 321 31.74 -13.64 -12.20
N ARG A 322 31.19 -12.56 -12.75
CA ARG A 322 30.91 -12.49 -14.21
C ARG A 322 32.24 -12.64 -14.96
N GLY A 323 32.35 -13.62 -15.86
CA GLY A 323 33.56 -13.87 -16.66
C GLY A 323 34.65 -14.78 -16.06
N ARG A 324 34.45 -15.40 -14.89
CA ARG A 324 35.39 -16.43 -14.34
C ARG A 324 34.64 -17.63 -13.77
N ARG A 325 35.23 -18.84 -13.85
CA ARG A 325 34.71 -20.04 -13.15
C ARG A 325 34.84 -19.85 -11.63
N ARG A 326 33.72 -20.07 -10.92
CA ARG A 326 33.52 -20.33 -9.48
C ARG A 326 34.42 -19.58 -8.48
N VAL A 327 33.82 -18.71 -7.65
CA VAL A 327 34.50 -18.13 -6.47
C VAL A 327 33.82 -18.63 -5.18
N GLY A 328 34.15 -19.87 -4.81
CA GLY A 328 34.46 -20.28 -3.43
C GLY A 328 33.43 -20.30 -2.29
N ALA A 329 32.20 -19.79 -2.40
CA ALA A 329 31.25 -19.88 -1.27
C ALA A 329 30.17 -20.94 -1.52
N ARG A 330 30.14 -21.97 -0.66
CA ARG A 330 29.00 -22.88 -0.45
C ARG A 330 28.51 -22.64 0.98
N PHE A 331 27.33 -22.07 1.16
CA PHE A 331 26.59 -22.20 2.42
C PHE A 331 25.60 -23.35 2.24
N ALA A 332 25.57 -24.30 3.17
CA ALA A 332 24.57 -25.36 3.24
C ALA A 332 24.03 -25.37 4.68
N GLY A 333 22.73 -25.07 4.86
CA GLY A 333 22.11 -25.00 6.18
C GLY A 333 20.58 -25.09 6.11
N ARG A 334 19.93 -25.25 7.26
CA ARG A 334 18.47 -25.12 7.41
C ARG A 334 18.14 -23.65 7.73
N ILE A 335 17.23 -23.05 6.99
CA ILE A 335 16.72 -21.68 7.18
C ILE A 335 15.28 -21.82 7.70
N GLY A 336 14.90 -21.16 8.80
CA GLY A 336 13.52 -21.12 9.32
C GLY A 336 12.71 -19.90 8.84
N PRO A 337 11.50 -19.67 9.38
CA PRO A 337 10.73 -18.45 9.14
C PRO A 337 11.55 -17.19 9.50
N GLY A 338 11.60 -16.19 8.61
CA GLY A 338 12.27 -14.90 8.87
C GLY A 338 13.57 -14.65 8.07
N ALA A 339 14.24 -13.52 8.35
CA ALA A 339 15.43 -13.07 7.64
C ALA A 339 16.69 -13.85 8.06
N VAL A 340 17.24 -14.67 7.17
CA VAL A 340 18.52 -15.36 7.42
C VAL A 340 19.68 -14.56 6.90
N ARG A 341 20.66 -14.32 7.80
CA ARG A 341 21.91 -13.63 7.52
C ARG A 341 22.98 -14.60 7.04
N ILE A 342 23.48 -14.40 5.82
CA ILE A 342 24.61 -15.18 5.30
C ILE A 342 25.90 -14.37 5.40
N ARG A 343 26.92 -14.96 6.05
CA ARG A 343 28.27 -14.40 6.17
C ARG A 343 29.19 -15.04 5.14
N LEU A 344 29.75 -14.25 4.23
CA LEU A 344 30.78 -14.75 3.31
C LEU A 344 32.10 -14.98 4.06
N ARG A 345 32.72 -16.15 3.86
CA ARG A 345 34.01 -16.53 4.48
C ARG A 345 35.22 -15.83 3.86
N ARG A 346 35.13 -15.40 2.59
CA ARG A 346 36.21 -14.70 1.87
C ARG A 346 35.79 -13.27 1.50
N ARG A 347 36.74 -12.32 1.56
CA ARG A 347 36.58 -10.96 1.03
C ARG A 347 36.41 -11.03 -0.50
N LEU A 348 35.47 -10.25 -1.03
CA LEU A 348 35.25 -10.13 -2.47
C LEU A 348 35.93 -8.86 -2.98
N GLY A 349 36.79 -9.00 -4.00
CA GLY A 349 37.40 -7.85 -4.67
C GLY A 349 36.39 -7.04 -5.50
N PRO A 350 36.81 -5.90 -6.10
CA PRO A 350 35.98 -5.11 -6.99
C PRO A 350 35.47 -5.93 -8.19
N GLY A 351 34.19 -5.81 -8.52
CA GLY A 351 33.59 -6.52 -9.64
C GLY A 351 32.09 -6.76 -9.50
N ARG A 352 31.53 -7.41 -10.54
CA ARG A 352 30.14 -7.84 -10.57
C ARG A 352 30.06 -9.34 -10.30
N TYR A 353 29.31 -9.70 -9.28
CA TYR A 353 29.09 -11.08 -8.85
C TYR A 353 27.61 -11.43 -8.99
N VAL A 354 27.34 -12.67 -9.34
CA VAL A 354 26.03 -13.29 -9.38
C VAL A 354 25.99 -14.35 -8.28
N LEU A 355 25.15 -14.14 -7.29
CA LEU A 355 24.81 -15.15 -6.30
C LEU A 355 23.66 -15.98 -6.87
N ARG A 356 23.79 -17.30 -6.88
CA ARG A 356 22.70 -18.24 -7.15
C ARG A 356 22.31 -18.92 -5.86
N LEU A 357 21.05 -18.83 -5.52
CA LEU A 357 20.41 -19.44 -4.37
C LEU A 357 19.63 -20.65 -4.88
N ARG A 358 19.74 -21.78 -4.19
CA ARG A 358 18.93 -22.98 -4.44
C ARG A 358 18.38 -23.47 -3.11
N ALA A 359 17.07 -23.59 -2.99
CA ALA A 359 16.41 -24.09 -1.79
C ALA A 359 15.65 -25.39 -2.10
N ARG A 360 15.61 -26.28 -1.10
CA ARG A 360 14.75 -27.47 -1.10
C ARG A 360 13.96 -27.53 0.21
N THR A 361 12.64 -27.60 0.12
CA THR A 361 11.75 -27.76 1.29
C THR A 361 11.73 -29.22 1.77
N PRO A 362 11.28 -29.50 3.01
CA PRO A 362 11.03 -30.85 3.51
C PRO A 362 10.08 -31.64 2.60
N SER A 363 9.07 -30.96 2.02
CA SER A 363 8.13 -31.52 1.03
C SER A 363 8.74 -31.77 -0.37
N GLY A 364 10.06 -31.69 -0.52
CA GLY A 364 10.75 -32.01 -1.77
C GLY A 364 10.77 -30.91 -2.84
N ARG A 365 9.97 -29.85 -2.71
CA ARG A 365 9.90 -28.73 -3.68
C ARG A 365 11.25 -28.00 -3.80
N ARG A 366 11.62 -27.64 -5.03
CA ARG A 366 12.89 -26.98 -5.36
C ARG A 366 12.62 -25.55 -5.83
N ALA A 367 13.36 -24.58 -5.30
CA ALA A 367 13.31 -23.18 -5.73
C ALA A 367 14.73 -22.67 -6.03
N SER A 368 14.85 -21.73 -6.97
CA SER A 368 16.13 -21.07 -7.22
C SER A 368 15.96 -19.60 -7.55
N ASP A 369 16.86 -18.77 -7.01
CA ASP A 369 16.88 -17.33 -7.26
C ASP A 369 18.31 -16.83 -7.52
N ARG A 370 18.44 -15.60 -8.05
CA ARG A 370 19.73 -14.95 -8.32
C ARG A 370 19.75 -13.51 -7.79
N ALA A 371 20.82 -13.18 -7.06
CA ALA A 371 21.13 -11.80 -6.67
C ALA A 371 22.38 -11.30 -7.40
N VAL A 372 22.41 -10.02 -7.74
CA VAL A 372 23.57 -9.37 -8.37
C VAL A 372 24.23 -8.44 -7.35
N LEU A 373 25.50 -8.70 -7.07
CA LEU A 373 26.33 -7.91 -6.18
C LEU A 373 27.34 -7.11 -7.01
N ARG A 374 27.42 -5.80 -6.76
CA ARG A 374 28.46 -4.93 -7.35
C ARG A 374 29.37 -4.42 -6.24
N VAL A 375 30.61 -4.88 -6.26
CA VAL A 375 31.67 -4.40 -5.35
C VAL A 375 32.43 -3.30 -6.10
N LYS A 376 32.39 -2.06 -5.59
CA LYS A 376 33.10 -0.93 -6.20
C LYS A 376 34.53 -0.85 -5.65
N ARG A 377 35.48 -0.43 -6.50
CA ARG A 377 36.84 -0.06 -6.09
C ARG A 377 36.76 1.25 -5.29
N ARG A 378 37.56 1.38 -4.24
CA ARG A 378 37.68 2.63 -3.48
C ARG A 378 38.43 3.60 -4.39
N VAL A 379 37.81 4.72 -4.74
CA VAL A 379 38.56 5.91 -5.17
C VAL A 379 39.04 6.52 -3.86
N ARG A 380 40.36 6.70 -3.71
CA ARG A 380 40.95 7.30 -2.51
C ARG A 380 40.51 8.75 -2.42
#